data_AF-A0A9D4YEW1-F1
#
_entry.id   AF-A0A9D4YEW1-F1
#
_cell.length_a   1.000
_cell.length_b   1.000
_cell.length_c   1.000
_cell.angle_alpha   90.00
_cell.angle_beta   90.00
_cell.angle_gamma   90.00
#
_symmetry.space_group_name_H-M   'P 1'
#
loop_
_entity.id
_entity.type
_entity.pdbx_description
1 polymer ?
#
loop_
_entity_poly.entity_id
_entity_poly.type
_entity_poly.pdbx_seq_one_letter_code
_entity_poly.pdbx_strand_id
1 'polypeptide(L)'
;RDTVFEQQKIFADLRRNIENLEKNSVTSLRTMVNLGSEVYVQAEVPNTQHIFVDIGMGFHVEFTWSEALNYIEKREETIARQIEEYTKLIASIKAQIKLVQSLCFLLLIEYLMLAACTPFV
;
A
#
# COMPACT_ATOMS: atom_id res chain seq x y z
N ARG A 1 0.47 5.33 -4.24
CA ARG A 1 1.29 4.11 -4.43
C ARG A 1 2.06 3.81 -3.16
N ASP A 2 2.82 4.76 -2.62
CA ASP A 2 3.63 4.55 -1.41
C ASP A 2 2.77 4.25 -0.17
N THR A 3 1.61 4.91 -0.04
CA THR A 3 0.63 4.64 1.03
C THR A 3 0.09 3.21 1.00
N VAL A 4 -0.11 2.64 -0.20
CA VAL A 4 -0.65 1.29 -0.39
C VAL A 4 0.41 0.24 -0.03
N PHE A 5 1.68 0.51 -0.35
CA PHE A 5 2.79 -0.34 0.07
C PHE A 5 3.06 -0.27 1.58
N GLU A 6 2.92 0.92 2.19
CA GLU A 6 3.04 1.05 3.65
C GLU A 6 1.93 0.26 4.35
N GLN A 7 0.68 0.35 3.85
CA GLN A 7 -0.42 -0.46 4.35
C GLN A 7 -0.15 -1.96 4.21
N GLN A 8 0.36 -2.40 3.05
CA GLN A 8 0.73 -3.80 2.84
C GLN A 8 1.76 -4.28 3.88
N LYS A 9 2.78 -3.47 4.16
CA LYS A 9 3.81 -3.77 5.15
C LYS A 9 3.22 -3.88 6.56
N ILE A 10 2.37 -2.93 6.95
CA ILE A 10 1.71 -2.94 8.26
C ILE A 10 0.89 -4.23 8.46
N PHE A 11 0.10 -4.63 7.46
CA PHE A 11 -0.69 -5.86 7.54
C PHE A 11 0.18 -7.13 7.56
N ALA A 12 1.28 -7.16 6.81
CA ALA A 12 2.21 -8.28 6.81
C ALA A 12 2.93 -8.43 8.18
N ASP A 13 3.35 -7.32 8.76
CA ASP A 13 3.97 -7.29 10.10
C ASP A 13 2.95 -7.73 11.17
N LEU A 14 1.70 -7.25 11.09
CA LEU A 14 0.62 -7.66 11.99
C LEU A 14 0.35 -9.17 11.91
N ARG A 15 0.23 -9.72 10.69
CA ARG A 15 0.04 -11.15 10.47
C ARG A 15 1.14 -11.98 11.12
N ARG A 16 2.39 -11.63 10.85
CA ARG A 16 3.56 -12.32 11.41
C ARG A 16 3.56 -12.28 12.94
N ASN A 17 3.17 -11.15 13.54
CA ASN A 17 3.09 -11.02 14.99
C ASN A 17 2.00 -11.92 15.58
N ILE A 18 0.81 -11.96 14.97
CA ILE A 18 -0.29 -12.83 15.42
C ILE A 18 0.08 -14.30 15.27
N GLU A 19 0.63 -14.71 14.12
CA GLU A 19 1.09 -16.10 13.92
C GLU A 19 2.16 -16.50 14.95
N ASN A 20 3.05 -15.58 15.34
CA ASN A 20 4.03 -15.85 16.38
C ASN A 20 3.39 -16.00 17.77
N LEU A 21 2.38 -15.19 18.10
CA LEU A 21 1.64 -15.33 19.36
C LEU A 21 0.89 -16.66 19.41
N GLU A 22 0.23 -17.03 18.31
CA GLU A 22 -0.53 -18.28 18.17
C GLU A 22 0.39 -19.51 18.24
N LYS A 23 1.47 -19.55 17.46
CA LYS A 23 2.43 -20.68 17.45
C LYS A 23 3.08 -20.95 18.80
N ASN A 24 3.34 -19.90 19.56
CA ASN A 24 3.98 -20.02 20.86
C ASN A 24 2.97 -20.11 22.02
N SER A 25 1.66 -20.11 21.73
CA SER A 25 0.57 -20.10 22.72
C SER A 25 0.82 -19.08 23.84
N VAL A 26 1.36 -17.92 23.48
CA VAL A 26 1.75 -16.88 24.44
C VAL A 26 0.47 -16.23 24.92
N THR A 27 -0.04 -16.61 26.10
CA THR A 27 -1.29 -16.09 26.66
C THR A 27 -1.12 -14.80 27.45
N SER A 28 0.10 -14.51 27.88
CA SER A 28 0.48 -13.25 28.54
C SER A 28 1.77 -12.73 27.92
N LEU A 29 1.87 -11.41 27.73
CA LEU A 29 2.99 -10.77 27.06
C LEU A 29 3.49 -9.58 27.87
N ARG A 30 4.76 -9.62 28.26
CA ARG A 30 5.47 -8.47 28.80
C ARG A 30 6.27 -7.81 27.69
N THR A 31 6.02 -6.53 27.43
CA THR A 31 6.61 -5.80 26.30
C THR A 31 6.99 -4.37 26.66
N MET A 32 7.89 -3.77 25.89
CA MET A 32 8.25 -2.35 25.98
C MET A 32 7.52 -1.59 24.88
N VAL A 33 6.63 -0.68 25.27
CA VAL A 33 5.84 0.14 24.34
C VAL A 33 6.47 1.52 24.25
N ASN A 34 6.72 2.00 23.03
CA ASN A 34 7.18 3.35 22.78
C ASN A 34 5.98 4.32 22.86
N LEU A 35 6.05 5.31 23.74
CA LEU A 35 5.02 6.35 23.91
C LEU A 35 5.30 7.62 23.10
N GLY A 36 6.46 7.72 22.44
CA GLY A 36 6.93 8.87 21.68
C GLY A 36 8.30 9.36 22.17
N SER A 37 9.05 10.05 21.30
CA SER A 37 10.34 10.68 21.63
C SER A 37 11.34 9.76 22.34
N GLU A 38 11.41 8.49 21.91
CA GLU A 38 12.27 7.44 22.51
C GLU A 38 11.96 7.14 23.99
N VAL A 39 10.76 7.52 24.46
CA VAL A 39 10.28 7.16 25.80
C VAL A 39 9.57 5.81 25.71
N TYR A 40 10.08 4.83 26.46
CA TYR A 40 9.53 3.48 26.51
C TYR A 40 8.95 3.18 27.89
N VAL A 41 7.79 2.53 27.90
CA VAL A 41 7.13 2.04 29.11
C VAL A 41 6.97 0.54 29.03
N GLN A 42 7.24 -0.11 30.16
CA GLN A 42 7.03 -1.53 30.29
C GLN A 42 5.54 -1.82 30.52
N ALA A 43 4.94 -2.57 29.61
CA ALA A 43 3.55 -2.99 29.67
C ALA A 43 3.45 -4.51 29.87
N GLU A 44 2.39 -4.92 30.56
CA GLU A 44 2.01 -6.31 30.71
C GLU A 44 0.62 -6.49 30.11
N VAL A 45 0.52 -7.43 29.16
CA VAL A 45 -0.72 -7.81 28.50
C VAL A 45 -1.17 -9.14 29.11
N PRO A 46 -2.25 -9.15 29.91
CA PRO A 46 -2.70 -10.33 30.63
C PRO A 46 -3.39 -11.37 29.73
N ASN A 47 -3.95 -10.93 28.60
CA ASN A 47 -4.56 -11.81 27.60
C ASN A 47 -4.24 -11.30 26.19
N THR A 48 -3.58 -12.14 25.41
CA THR A 48 -3.17 -11.88 24.02
C THR A 48 -4.10 -12.50 22.99
N GLN A 49 -5.08 -13.32 23.42
CA GLN A 49 -5.99 -14.04 22.51
C GLN A 49 -6.97 -13.12 21.80
N HIS A 50 -7.19 -11.94 22.36
CA HIS A 50 -8.01 -10.89 21.79
C HIS A 50 -7.13 -9.69 21.42
N ILE A 51 -7.33 -9.19 20.22
CA ILE A 51 -6.63 -8.01 19.71
C ILE A 51 -7.64 -7.01 19.15
N PHE A 52 -7.36 -5.72 19.33
CA PHE A 52 -8.13 -4.66 18.69
C PHE A 52 -7.53 -4.33 17.33
N VAL A 53 -8.33 -4.47 16.28
CA VAL A 53 -7.93 -4.10 14.92
C VAL A 53 -8.76 -2.91 14.46
N ASP A 54 -8.07 -1.88 13.96
CA ASP A 54 -8.71 -0.73 13.32
C ASP A 54 -9.34 -1.16 11.99
N ILE A 55 -10.66 -0.95 11.88
CA ILE A 55 -11.42 -1.24 10.66
C ILE A 55 -11.67 0.02 9.82
N GLY A 56 -11.28 1.19 10.32
CA GLY A 56 -11.44 2.50 9.71
C GLY A 56 -12.47 3.38 10.42
N MET A 57 -12.48 4.67 10.06
CA MET A 57 -13.38 5.68 10.61
C MET A 57 -13.32 5.81 12.15
N GLY A 58 -12.19 5.44 12.77
CA GLY A 58 -12.00 5.48 14.21
C GLY A 58 -12.62 4.30 14.98
N PHE A 59 -13.17 3.31 14.28
CA PHE A 59 -13.73 2.12 14.91
C PHE A 59 -12.69 1.01 15.02
N HIS A 60 -12.66 0.39 16.20
CA HIS A 60 -11.81 -0.74 16.52
C HIS A 60 -12.70 -1.92 16.90
N VAL A 61 -12.40 -3.08 16.33
CA VAL A 61 -13.13 -4.32 16.62
C VAL A 61 -12.20 -5.26 17.36
N GLU A 62 -12.73 -5.91 18.39
CA GLU A 62 -12.06 -6.99 19.10
C GLU A 62 -12.16 -8.28 18.27
N PHE A 63 -11.01 -8.85 17.91
CA PHE A 63 -10.90 -10.10 17.18
C PHE A 63 -10.12 -11.14 17.96
N THR A 64 -10.50 -12.40 17.79
CA THR A 64 -9.63 -13.54 18.10
C THR A 64 -8.52 -13.67 17.04
N TRP A 65 -7.48 -14.47 17.32
CA TRP A 65 -6.39 -14.70 16.36
C TRP A 65 -6.87 -15.16 14.98
N SER A 66 -7.77 -16.15 14.95
CA SER A 66 -8.29 -16.72 13.71
C SER A 66 -9.14 -15.72 12.91
N GLU A 67 -9.97 -14.93 13.59
CA GLU A 67 -10.77 -13.87 12.96
C GLU A 67 -9.88 -12.76 12.39
N ALA A 68 -8.85 -12.37 13.14
CA ALA A 68 -7.89 -11.37 12.70
C ALA A 68 -7.11 -11.84 11.46
N LEU A 69 -6.64 -13.10 11.43
CA LEU A 69 -5.93 -13.66 10.27
C LEU A 69 -6.83 -13.69 9.03
N ASN A 70 -8.10 -14.08 9.17
CA ASN A 70 -9.08 -14.06 8.08
C ASN A 70 -9.37 -12.63 7.57
N TYR A 71 -9.46 -11.66 8.49
CA TYR A 71 -9.62 -10.26 8.12
C TYR A 71 -8.39 -9.71 7.37
N ILE A 72 -7.18 -10.04 7.83
CA ILE A 72 -5.93 -9.61 7.17
C ILE A 72 -5.86 -10.16 5.75
N GLU A 73 -6.19 -11.44 5.53
CA GLU A 73 -6.19 -12.05 4.20
C GLU A 73 -7.09 -11.29 3.21
N LYS A 74 -8.33 -10.94 3.63
CA LYS A 74 -9.25 -10.14 2.81
C LYS A 74 -8.72 -8.72 2.53
N ARG A 75 -8.04 -8.12 3.51
CA ARG A 75 -7.42 -6.80 3.34
C ARG A 75 -6.23 -6.85 2.38
N GLU A 76 -5.40 -7.87 2.45
CA GLU A 76 -4.28 -8.10 1.52
C GLU A 76 -4.78 -8.26 0.09
N GLU A 77 -5.83 -9.04 -0.14
CA GLU A 77 -6.46 -9.20 -1.46
C GLU A 77 -6.99 -7.85 -1.99
N THR A 78 -7.65 -7.08 -1.14
CA THR A 78 -8.17 -5.75 -1.51
C THR A 78 -7.05 -4.79 -1.90
N ILE A 79 -5.96 -4.76 -1.13
CA ILE A 79 -4.77 -3.95 -1.41
C ILE A 79 -4.12 -4.39 -2.72
N ALA A 80 -3.98 -5.70 -2.95
CA ALA A 80 -3.42 -6.24 -4.19
C ALA A 80 -4.23 -5.82 -5.42
N ARG A 81 -5.57 -5.89 -5.33
CA ARG A 81 -6.46 -5.43 -6.41
C ARG A 81 -6.30 -3.93 -6.68
N GLN A 82 -6.20 -3.10 -5.65
CA GLN A 82 -5.94 -1.66 -5.81
C GLN A 82 -4.61 -1.40 -6.51
N ILE A 83 -3.55 -2.14 -6.16
CA ILE A 83 -2.25 -2.04 -6.83
C ILE A 83 -2.38 -2.36 -8.32
N GLU A 84 -3.12 -3.41 -8.67
CA GLU A 84 -3.34 -3.79 -10.07
C GLU A 84 -4.10 -2.71 -10.85
N GLU A 85 -5.17 -2.17 -10.27
CA GLU A 85 -5.97 -1.08 -10.85
C GLU A 85 -5.11 0.17 -11.10
N TYR A 86 -4.32 0.59 -10.10
CA TYR A 86 -3.40 1.71 -10.27
C TYR A 86 -2.33 1.43 -11.33
N THR A 87 -1.83 0.20 -11.41
CA THR A 87 -0.83 -0.19 -12.41
C THR A 87 -1.40 -0.08 -13.82
N LYS A 88 -2.65 -0.55 -14.03
CA LYS A 88 -3.36 -0.42 -15.31
C LYS A 88 -3.59 1.05 -15.69
N LEU A 89 -4.02 1.87 -14.73
CA LEU A 89 -4.22 3.31 -14.95
C LEU A 89 -2.92 4.01 -15.35
N ILE A 90 -1.82 3.73 -14.64
CA ILE A 90 -0.49 4.28 -14.95
C ILE A 90 -0.06 3.85 -16.36
N ALA A 91 -0.25 2.58 -16.73
CA ALA A 91 0.08 2.09 -18.06
C ALA A 91 -0.72 2.81 -19.16
N SER A 92 -2.02 3.01 -18.94
CA SER A 92 -2.91 3.73 -19.86
C SER A 92 -2.45 5.18 -20.06
N ILE A 93 -2.18 5.91 -18.98
CA ILE A 93 -1.70 7.30 -19.03
C ILE A 93 -0.35 7.36 -19.75
N LYS A 94 0.58 6.45 -19.45
CA LYS A 94 1.88 6.38 -20.13
C LYS A 94 1.74 6.14 -21.63
N ALA A 95 0.82 5.26 -22.03
CA ALA A 95 0.54 5.00 -23.43
C ALA A 95 -0.02 6.25 -24.14
N GLN A 96 -0.98 6.95 -23.51
CA GLN A 96 -1.54 8.19 -24.05
C GLN A 96 -0.47 9.28 -24.23
N ILE A 97 0.40 9.48 -23.23
CA ILE A 97 1.53 10.43 -23.32
C ILE A 97 2.44 10.05 -24.49
N LYS A 98 2.77 8.76 -24.64
CA LYS A 98 3.65 8.29 -25.70
C LYS A 98 3.06 8.54 -27.08
N LEU A 99 1.75 8.33 -27.25
CA LEU A 99 1.05 8.61 -28.51
C LEU A 99 1.11 10.09 -28.88
N VAL A 100 0.79 10.99 -27.93
CA VAL A 100 0.84 12.44 -28.16
C VAL A 100 2.26 12.91 -28.48
N GLN A 101 3.26 12.39 -27.77
CA GLN A 101 4.67 12.70 -28.03
C GLN A 101 5.09 12.29 -29.45
N SER A 102 4.73 11.08 -29.87
CA SER A 102 5.05 10.60 -31.22
C SER A 102 4.35 11.43 -32.31
N LEU A 103 3.08 11.78 -32.12
CA LEU A 103 2.32 12.58 -33.07
C LEU A 103 2.92 13.99 -33.21
N CYS A 104 3.23 14.63 -32.08
CA CYS A 104 3.84 15.97 -32.05
C CYS A 104 5.21 15.97 -32.75
N PHE A 105 6.02 14.92 -32.56
CA PHE A 105 7.30 14.77 -33.24
C PHE A 105 7.12 14.65 -34.77
N LEU A 106 6.11 13.91 -35.24
CA LEU A 106 5.82 13.77 -36.67
C LEU A 106 5.40 15.11 -37.31
N LEU A 107 4.50 15.84 -36.64
CA LEU A 107 4.06 17.17 -37.08
C LEU A 107 5.20 18.19 -37.10
N LEU A 108 6.14 18.10 -36.15
CA LEU A 108 7.32 18.96 -36.13
C LEU A 108 8.23 18.69 -37.34
N ILE A 109 8.38 17.42 -37.73
CA ILE A 109 9.13 17.04 -38.94
C ILE A 109 8.45 17.60 -40.20
N GLU A 110 7.13 17.43 -40.34
CA GLU A 110 6.39 17.99 -41.49
C GLU A 110 6.51 19.52 -41.56
N TYR A 111 6.39 20.21 -40.43
CA TYR A 111 6.56 21.67 -40.37
C TYR A 111 7.97 22.11 -40.77
N LEU A 112 9.02 21.44 -40.26
CA LEU A 112 10.40 21.72 -40.65
C LEU A 112 10.64 21.47 -42.15
N MET A 113 10.07 20.40 -42.70
CA MET A 113 10.16 20.08 -44.13
C MET A 113 9.45 21.14 -44.98
N LEU A 114 8.27 21.60 -44.59
CA LEU A 114 7.56 22.70 -45.26
C LEU A 114 8.36 24.01 -45.20
N ALA A 115 8.86 24.38 -44.02
CA ALA A 115 9.64 25.61 -43.83
C ALA A 115 10.96 25.61 -44.61
N ALA A 116 11.60 24.45 -44.79
CA ALA A 116 12.79 24.33 -45.62
C ALA A 116 12.49 24.41 -47.13
N CYS A 117 11.25 24.10 -47.54
CA CYS A 117 10.83 24.07 -48.94
C CYS A 117 10.21 25.40 -49.40
N THR A 118 9.82 26.30 -48.49
CA THR A 118 9.37 27.65 -48.85
C THR A 118 10.57 28.51 -49.26
N PRO A 119 10.68 28.94 -50.54
CA PRO A 119 11.74 29.84 -50.97
C PRO A 119 11.56 31.20 -50.28
N PHE A 120 12.63 31.67 -49.64
CA PHE A 120 12.79 33.07 -49.25
C PHE A 120 12.59 33.92 -50.52
N VAL A 121 11.51 34.70 -50.58
CA VAL A 121 11.35 35.79 -51.55
C VAL A 121 12.27 36.93 -51.14
#